data_AF-A0A2P7YQM6-F1
#
_entry.id   AF-A0A2P7YQM6-F1
#
_cell.length_a   1.000
_cell.length_b   1.000
_cell.length_c   1.000
_cell.angle_alpha   90.00
_cell.angle_beta   90.00
_cell.angle_gamma   90.00
#
_symmetry.space_group_name_H-M   'P 1'
#
loop_
_entity.id
_entity.type
_entity.pdbx_description
1 polymer ?
#
loop_
_entity_poly.entity_id
_entity_poly.type
_entity_poly.pdbx_seq_one_letter_code
_entity_poly.pdbx_strand_id
1 'polypeptide(L)'
;MGKVKLLCDSDYTHTDVEISKLEALSTLTYNFDKNEGPRTLAWQKTKDVLMLKKLFEKYEERPTPPAVYNWRIYGTALIASAAAIIIGYDGGFIGGTVALKSFRDEFGLNNMTEAHADKIISDVISVFHAGCFFGALISYPFSYYWGRRISLIIAAATITVGSAIMLAASSENGLAPIYVGRVLAGLAVGFSTNLTPVYLSEISPPAIRGRIIALYEIGWRMGDLVGFWINYGIDTHIASSKKQWFIPFAIQLVPSGMFLAGSIIMKESPRWLFSVNRHDKAINNLKWFRNLSEDDEYIIYEVNQVKESIEYQRNHVGLGITDPFKQVFLSKDRRILYRLCLTCLLFLFQNFLGIQSINYYSPRIFGSLGVNGTNATLFSTGMFGVVKFVCTFIYIIFIVDSFGRRKAFMCSSTVCSLCFWYIGAYLKVNDPTEPGVEAGPGGTAAIVMMYIWISSFILAWSGGPFVIGSEVFDQNIRSFVQAINAAVSWVPIFIMSRFTSDMIRSMDYGIYFFFASLAVLSVPFVYFCIPETKGIALEDMDRLFNKNIPPRLAHSIVLKEARRGAEALMKEHQGLFKTDTNKFDEHLHDENFMKFNTDKV
;
A
#
# COMPACT_ATOMS: atom_id res chain seq x y z
N MET A 1 60.89 -47.17 20.70
CA MET A 1 60.78 -47.48 19.25
C MET A 1 59.95 -46.36 18.64
N GLY A 2 60.46 -45.21 18.15
CA GLY A 2 61.56 -44.92 17.21
C GLY A 2 60.93 -44.70 15.81
N LYS A 3 61.08 -43.61 15.04
CA LYS A 3 61.91 -42.37 14.99
C LYS A 3 61.21 -41.41 13.97
N VAL A 4 61.00 -40.09 14.22
CA VAL A 4 61.82 -38.89 13.82
C VAL A 4 61.73 -38.55 12.31
N LYS A 5 61.47 -37.33 11.74
CA LYS A 5 61.97 -35.92 11.89
C LYS A 5 61.07 -34.97 11.02
N LEU A 6 60.53 -33.78 11.38
CA LEU A 6 61.07 -32.41 11.68
C LEU A 6 61.41 -31.49 10.47
N LEU A 7 60.76 -30.30 10.41
CA LEU A 7 61.22 -28.91 10.04
C LEU A 7 59.97 -28.08 9.56
N CYS A 8 59.40 -27.06 10.22
CA CYS A 8 59.80 -25.76 10.80
C CYS A 8 59.65 -24.54 9.83
N ASP A 9 59.14 -23.43 10.41
CA ASP A 9 58.97 -22.02 9.95
C ASP A 9 57.62 -21.68 9.26
N SER A 10 56.82 -20.65 9.60
CA SER A 10 57.02 -19.42 10.40
C SER A 10 55.67 -18.82 10.88
N ASP A 11 55.67 -18.20 12.07
CA ASP A 11 54.87 -17.06 12.57
C ASP A 11 53.32 -17.04 12.53
N TYR A 12 52.70 -17.00 13.72
CA TYR A 12 51.94 -15.85 14.26
C TYR A 12 51.01 -16.29 15.41
N THR A 13 51.48 -16.07 16.63
CA THR A 13 50.65 -16.00 17.85
C THR A 13 49.84 -14.71 17.87
N HIS A 14 48.55 -14.76 18.20
CA HIS A 14 47.78 -13.80 19.04
C HIS A 14 46.26 -13.93 18.77
N THR A 15 45.60 -14.88 19.43
CA THR A 15 44.13 -15.02 19.47
C THR A 15 43.61 -14.87 20.91
N ASP A 16 43.88 -13.72 21.52
CA ASP A 16 43.30 -13.33 22.83
C ASP A 16 42.99 -11.82 22.94
N VAL A 17 42.96 -11.08 21.82
CA VAL A 17 42.74 -9.61 21.81
C VAL A 17 41.41 -9.20 21.15
N GLU A 18 40.67 -10.12 20.52
CA GLU A 18 39.41 -9.77 19.82
C GLU A 18 38.13 -10.08 20.59
N ILE A 19 38.18 -10.84 21.68
CA ILE A 19 36.98 -11.14 22.48
C ILE A 19 36.73 -10.05 23.56
N SER A 20 37.76 -9.35 24.03
CA SER A 20 37.61 -8.22 24.98
C SER A 20 37.15 -6.91 24.32
N LYS A 21 37.23 -6.77 22.98
CA LYS A 21 36.76 -5.58 22.25
C LYS A 21 35.27 -5.59 21.93
N LEU A 22 34.61 -6.75 21.93
CA LEU A 22 33.17 -6.86 21.66
C LEU A 22 32.32 -6.65 22.92
N GLU A 23 32.84 -6.96 24.12
CA GLU A 23 32.17 -6.64 25.39
C GLU A 23 32.40 -5.20 25.87
N ALA A 24 33.51 -4.54 25.46
CA ALA A 24 33.75 -3.13 25.76
C ALA A 24 32.91 -2.15 24.90
N LEU A 25 32.37 -2.60 23.77
CA LEU A 25 31.54 -1.77 22.87
C LEU A 25 30.04 -1.79 23.24
N SER A 26 29.57 -2.73 24.07
CA SER A 26 28.20 -2.76 24.59
C SER A 26 28.04 -2.01 25.92
N THR A 27 29.14 -1.79 26.66
CA THR A 27 29.15 -1.01 27.90
C THR A 27 29.33 0.50 27.68
N LEU A 28 29.75 0.93 26.49
CA LEU A 28 29.93 2.35 26.14
C LEU A 28 28.63 3.08 25.74
N THR A 29 27.49 2.40 25.71
CA THR A 29 26.16 3.01 25.50
C THR A 29 25.33 3.20 26.76
N TYR A 30 25.88 2.95 27.97
CA TYR A 30 25.11 3.08 29.22
C TYR A 30 25.68 4.06 30.26
N ASN A 31 26.68 4.87 29.92
CA ASN A 31 27.11 5.96 30.79
C ASN A 31 27.54 7.18 29.96
N PHE A 32 26.56 7.92 29.44
CA PHE A 32 26.77 9.31 29.06
C PHE A 32 25.64 10.19 29.62
N ASP A 33 26.08 11.00 30.57
CA ASP A 33 25.58 12.29 31.03
C ASP A 33 24.21 12.46 31.69
N LYS A 34 24.28 12.61 33.02
CA LYS A 34 23.28 13.27 33.85
C LYS A 34 23.44 14.80 33.89
N ASN A 35 24.28 15.42 33.05
CA ASN A 35 24.58 16.86 33.11
C ASN A 35 24.72 17.57 31.74
N GLU A 36 23.93 17.22 30.72
CA GLU A 36 23.87 18.02 29.50
C GLU A 36 22.47 18.62 29.26
N GLY A 37 22.41 19.95 29.35
CA GLY A 37 21.22 20.76 29.07
C GLY A 37 20.86 20.87 27.57
N PRO A 38 20.19 21.96 27.15
CA PRO A 38 19.33 22.06 25.94
C PRO A 38 19.97 21.76 24.56
N ARG A 39 21.26 21.40 24.47
CA ARG A 39 21.98 21.10 23.24
C ARG A 39 21.67 19.72 22.65
N THR A 40 21.40 18.70 23.46
CA THR A 40 20.99 17.35 22.98
C THR A 40 19.58 17.37 22.39
N LEU A 41 18.67 18.14 23.01
CA LEU A 41 17.32 18.38 22.50
C LEU A 41 17.34 19.18 21.18
N ALA A 42 18.26 20.13 21.06
CA ALA A 42 18.46 20.89 19.82
C ALA A 42 19.02 20.00 18.70
N TRP A 43 19.96 19.09 18.99
CA TRP A 43 20.49 18.14 18.01
C TRP A 43 19.45 17.10 17.57
N GLN A 44 18.63 16.58 18.49
CA GLN A 44 17.49 15.72 18.13
C GLN A 44 16.45 16.47 17.32
N LYS A 45 16.03 17.68 17.74
CA LYS A 45 15.15 18.54 16.93
C LYS A 45 15.75 18.84 15.55
N THR A 46 17.05 19.10 15.46
CA THR A 46 17.70 19.37 14.18
C THR A 46 17.71 18.13 13.30
N LYS A 47 17.92 16.94 13.87
CA LYS A 47 17.88 15.66 13.16
C LYS A 47 16.45 15.29 12.72
N ASP A 48 15.45 15.52 13.56
CA ASP A 48 14.03 15.33 13.26
C ASP A 48 13.56 16.34 12.21
N VAL A 49 13.97 17.60 12.32
CA VAL A 49 13.74 18.63 11.30
C VAL A 49 14.48 18.30 10.00
N LEU A 50 15.71 17.77 10.04
CA LEU A 50 16.44 17.34 8.84
C LEU A 50 15.77 16.11 8.20
N MET A 51 15.29 15.16 9.00
CA MET A 51 14.55 13.98 8.54
C MET A 51 13.23 14.40 7.90
N LEU A 52 12.47 15.29 8.56
CA LEU A 52 11.25 15.89 8.02
C LEU A 52 11.52 16.72 6.76
N LYS A 53 12.62 17.49 6.73
CA LYS A 53 13.01 18.29 5.57
C LYS A 53 13.42 17.41 4.39
N LYS A 54 14.16 16.31 4.61
CA LYS A 54 14.43 15.26 3.62
C LYS A 54 13.15 14.56 3.12
N LEU A 55 12.17 14.39 4.00
CA LEU A 55 10.85 13.83 3.71
C LEU A 55 10.05 14.71 2.72
N PHE A 56 10.19 16.03 2.85
CA PHE A 56 9.56 17.01 1.96
C PHE A 56 10.43 17.42 0.77
N GLU A 57 11.73 17.12 0.81
CA GLU A 57 12.67 17.33 -0.29
C GLU A 57 12.20 16.55 -1.51
N LYS A 58 11.97 17.27 -2.59
CA LYS A 58 11.65 16.67 -3.87
C LYS A 58 12.96 16.16 -4.42
N TYR A 59 13.13 14.84 -4.52
CA TYR A 59 14.24 14.31 -5.30
C TYR A 59 13.89 14.55 -6.76
N GLU A 60 14.31 15.71 -7.25
CA GLU A 60 14.14 16.09 -8.63
C GLU A 60 15.31 15.50 -9.41
N GLU A 61 15.03 14.49 -10.24
CA GLU A 61 16.02 13.99 -11.23
C GLU A 61 16.40 15.08 -12.23
N ARG A 62 15.58 16.14 -12.34
CA ARG A 62 15.74 17.26 -13.28
C ARG A 62 15.09 18.55 -12.76
N PRO A 63 15.58 19.74 -13.14
CA PRO A 63 14.96 21.01 -12.78
C PRO A 63 13.50 21.06 -13.26
N THR A 64 12.55 20.98 -12.32
CA THR A 64 11.11 20.95 -12.63
C THR A 64 10.49 22.32 -12.33
N PRO A 65 9.79 22.97 -13.28
CA PRO A 65 9.16 24.27 -13.02
C PRO A 65 8.20 24.22 -11.84
N PRO A 66 8.20 25.20 -10.92
CA PRO A 66 7.31 25.20 -9.76
C PRO A 66 5.82 25.09 -10.12
N ALA A 67 5.42 25.59 -11.28
CA ALA A 67 4.05 25.54 -11.81
C ALA A 67 3.53 24.10 -12.02
N VAL A 68 4.43 23.13 -12.23
CA VAL A 68 4.10 21.70 -12.35
C VAL A 68 3.45 21.16 -11.07
N TYR A 69 3.81 21.73 -9.92
CA TYR A 69 3.28 21.33 -8.62
C TYR A 69 2.05 22.15 -8.23
N ASN A 70 1.04 22.16 -9.08
CA ASN A 70 -0.18 22.95 -8.90
C ASN A 70 -1.31 22.20 -8.21
N TRP A 71 -2.32 22.96 -7.78
CA TRP A 71 -3.52 22.44 -7.11
C TRP A 71 -4.35 21.49 -7.98
N ARG A 72 -4.25 21.54 -9.31
CA ARG A 72 -5.08 20.71 -10.21
C ARG A 72 -4.74 19.23 -10.07
N ILE A 73 -3.46 18.90 -9.89
CA ILE A 73 -3.02 17.52 -9.66
C ILE A 73 -3.49 17.03 -8.29
N TYR A 74 -3.29 17.82 -7.23
CA TYR A 74 -3.76 17.45 -5.89
C TYR A 74 -5.29 17.36 -5.80
N GLY A 75 -6.02 18.25 -6.46
CA GLY A 75 -7.48 18.21 -6.54
C GLY A 75 -7.98 16.98 -7.31
N THR A 76 -7.35 16.65 -8.44
CA THR A 76 -7.65 15.42 -9.19
C THR A 76 -7.34 14.19 -8.36
N ALA A 77 -6.24 14.20 -7.61
CA ALA A 77 -5.85 13.12 -6.73
C ALA A 77 -6.85 12.91 -5.59
N LEU A 78 -7.31 13.98 -4.96
CA LEU A 78 -8.31 13.93 -3.89
C LEU A 78 -9.64 13.36 -4.42
N ILE A 79 -10.09 13.80 -5.59
CA ILE A 79 -11.30 13.29 -6.24
C ILE A 79 -11.15 11.79 -6.54
N ALA A 80 -10.03 11.39 -7.15
CA ALA A 80 -9.81 9.98 -7.47
C ALA A 80 -9.71 9.11 -6.20
N SER A 81 -9.17 9.67 -5.12
CA SER A 81 -9.07 9.03 -3.80
C SER A 81 -10.43 8.83 -3.14
N ALA A 82 -11.51 9.50 -3.59
CA ALA A 82 -12.86 9.19 -3.13
C ALA A 82 -13.25 7.73 -3.39
N ALA A 83 -12.71 7.11 -4.45
CA ALA A 83 -12.87 5.67 -4.68
C ALA A 83 -12.34 4.87 -3.49
N ALA A 84 -11.13 5.18 -2.99
CA ALA A 84 -10.56 4.51 -1.82
C ALA A 84 -11.36 4.75 -0.54
N ILE A 85 -11.89 5.96 -0.36
CA ILE A 85 -12.76 6.28 0.80
C ILE A 85 -13.96 5.34 0.84
N ILE A 86 -14.57 5.03 -0.30
CA ILE A 86 -15.72 4.12 -0.35
C ILE A 86 -15.31 2.69 0.02
N ILE A 87 -14.14 2.23 -0.44
CA ILE A 87 -13.60 0.90 -0.08
C ILE A 87 -13.36 0.81 1.42
N GLY A 88 -12.72 1.83 2.00
CA GLY A 88 -12.52 1.92 3.43
C GLY A 88 -13.83 1.95 4.19
N TYR A 89 -14.77 2.79 3.76
CA TYR A 89 -16.07 2.94 4.39
C TYR A 89 -16.80 1.59 4.45
N ASP A 90 -16.93 0.87 3.34
CA ASP A 90 -17.54 -0.46 3.29
C ASP A 90 -16.87 -1.43 4.27
N GLY A 91 -15.54 -1.40 4.34
CA GLY A 91 -14.75 -2.18 5.29
C GLY A 91 -15.08 -1.92 6.75
N GLY A 92 -15.36 -0.66 7.12
CA GLY A 92 -15.60 -0.27 8.51
C GLY A 92 -17.06 -0.33 8.95
N PHE A 93 -18.01 0.00 8.07
CA PHE A 93 -19.41 0.17 8.50
C PHE A 93 -20.19 -1.15 8.59
N ILE A 94 -20.01 -2.06 7.63
CA ILE A 94 -20.93 -3.20 7.48
C ILE A 94 -20.92 -4.14 8.69
N GLY A 95 -19.74 -4.42 9.25
CA GLY A 95 -19.57 -5.31 10.39
C GLY A 95 -20.24 -4.80 11.67
N GLY A 96 -20.23 -3.49 11.89
CA GLY A 96 -20.95 -2.86 13.00
C GLY A 96 -22.45 -2.79 12.75
N THR A 97 -22.87 -2.50 11.52
CA THR A 97 -24.30 -2.36 11.19
C THR A 97 -25.06 -3.68 11.34
N VAL A 98 -24.48 -4.80 10.91
CA VAL A 98 -25.09 -6.14 11.09
C VAL A 98 -25.07 -6.62 12.55
N ALA A 99 -24.26 -6.00 13.41
CA ALA A 99 -24.24 -6.26 14.85
C ALA A 99 -25.30 -5.45 15.63
N LEU A 100 -25.89 -4.41 15.02
CA LEU A 100 -26.94 -3.61 15.66
C LEU A 100 -28.20 -4.45 15.91
N LYS A 101 -28.83 -4.24 17.06
CA LYS A 101 -30.08 -4.91 17.44
C LYS A 101 -31.20 -4.60 16.43
N SER A 102 -31.33 -3.35 16.00
CA SER A 102 -32.33 -2.92 15.02
C SER A 102 -32.24 -3.64 13.68
N PHE A 103 -31.02 -3.93 13.18
CA PHE A 103 -30.83 -4.70 11.95
C PHE A 103 -31.26 -6.16 12.14
N ARG A 104 -30.87 -6.77 13.26
CA ARG A 104 -31.25 -8.15 13.58
C ARG A 104 -32.75 -8.33 13.76
N ASP A 105 -33.43 -7.37 14.39
CA ASP A 105 -34.87 -7.39 14.60
C ASP A 105 -35.64 -7.20 13.27
N GLU A 106 -35.26 -6.22 12.43
CA GLU A 106 -35.93 -5.93 11.15
C GLU A 106 -35.94 -7.13 10.20
N PHE A 107 -34.82 -7.87 10.14
CA PHE A 107 -34.64 -9.02 9.25
C PHE A 107 -34.87 -10.37 9.95
N GLY A 108 -35.43 -10.37 11.16
CA GLY A 108 -35.81 -11.59 11.89
C GLY A 108 -34.63 -12.50 12.27
N LEU A 109 -33.40 -11.99 12.31
CA LEU A 109 -32.19 -12.77 12.59
C LEU A 109 -32.19 -13.33 14.02
N ASN A 110 -32.85 -12.65 14.96
CA ASN A 110 -32.99 -13.10 16.34
C ASN A 110 -33.97 -14.28 16.51
N ASN A 111 -34.84 -14.53 15.53
CA ASN A 111 -35.83 -15.61 15.56
C ASN A 111 -35.31 -16.90 14.91
N MET A 112 -34.07 -16.89 14.42
CA MET A 112 -33.43 -17.99 13.69
C MET A 112 -32.35 -18.65 14.54
N THR A 113 -31.87 -19.82 14.11
CA THR A 113 -30.69 -20.43 14.74
C THR A 113 -29.46 -19.54 14.52
N GLU A 114 -28.58 -19.45 15.53
CA GLU A 114 -27.37 -18.61 15.44
C GLU A 114 -26.53 -18.94 14.20
N ALA A 115 -26.38 -20.23 13.89
CA ALA A 115 -25.67 -20.69 12.69
C ALA A 115 -26.30 -20.18 11.38
N HIS A 116 -27.63 -20.05 11.32
CA HIS A 116 -28.30 -19.52 10.13
C HIS A 116 -28.18 -18.00 10.04
N ALA A 117 -28.32 -17.29 11.16
CA ALA A 117 -28.12 -15.84 11.22
C ALA A 117 -26.67 -15.46 10.83
N ASP A 118 -25.69 -16.18 11.35
CA ASP A 118 -24.27 -16.02 11.02
C ASP A 118 -24.00 -16.26 9.53
N LYS A 119 -24.66 -17.26 8.94
CA LYS A 119 -24.55 -17.54 7.51
C LYS A 119 -25.05 -16.35 6.69
N ILE A 120 -26.23 -15.80 7.03
CA ILE A 120 -26.81 -14.63 6.38
C ILE A 120 -25.87 -13.41 6.50
N ILE A 121 -25.35 -13.13 7.71
CA ILE A 121 -24.44 -12.01 7.93
C ILE A 121 -23.17 -12.17 7.09
N SER A 122 -22.61 -13.38 7.05
CA SER A 122 -21.41 -13.68 6.27
C SER A 122 -21.66 -13.59 4.77
N ASP A 123 -22.85 -13.97 4.30
CA ASP A 123 -23.28 -13.79 2.91
C ASP A 123 -23.40 -12.29 2.57
N VAL A 124 -24.01 -11.48 3.45
CA VAL A 124 -24.13 -10.03 3.27
C VAL A 124 -22.74 -9.42 3.14
N ILE A 125 -21.81 -9.71 4.04
CA ILE A 125 -20.45 -9.16 4.01
C ILE A 125 -19.72 -9.63 2.74
N SER A 126 -19.69 -10.94 2.49
CA SER A 126 -18.83 -11.56 1.48
C SER A 126 -19.24 -11.30 0.02
N VAL A 127 -20.53 -11.11 -0.28
CA VAL A 127 -20.98 -10.93 -1.67
C VAL A 127 -20.36 -9.70 -2.35
N PHE A 128 -20.05 -8.66 -1.56
CA PHE A 128 -19.31 -7.49 -2.03
C PHE A 128 -17.92 -7.85 -2.55
N HIS A 129 -17.19 -8.71 -1.83
CA HIS A 129 -15.85 -9.14 -2.22
C HIS A 129 -15.85 -10.03 -3.46
N ALA A 130 -16.88 -10.87 -3.63
CA ALA A 130 -17.07 -11.61 -4.87
C ALA A 130 -17.25 -10.64 -6.06
N GLY A 131 -18.05 -9.58 -5.88
CA GLY A 131 -18.14 -8.49 -6.84
C GLY A 131 -16.78 -7.86 -7.13
N CYS A 132 -15.98 -7.56 -6.10
CA CYS A 132 -14.65 -6.96 -6.27
C CYS A 132 -13.70 -7.83 -7.11
N PHE A 133 -13.72 -9.15 -6.91
CA PHE A 133 -12.91 -10.08 -7.69
C PHE A 133 -13.19 -9.96 -9.20
N PHE A 134 -14.47 -10.04 -9.60
CA PHE A 134 -14.86 -9.92 -11.01
C PHE A 134 -14.64 -8.49 -11.54
N GLY A 135 -14.90 -7.48 -10.71
CA GLY A 135 -14.63 -6.07 -11.03
C GLY A 135 -13.17 -5.82 -11.37
N ALA A 136 -12.25 -6.38 -10.59
CA ALA A 136 -10.81 -6.23 -10.81
C ALA A 136 -10.36 -6.83 -12.15
N LEU A 137 -10.90 -7.99 -12.55
CA LEU A 137 -10.59 -8.62 -13.83
C LEU A 137 -11.15 -7.83 -15.03
N ILE A 138 -12.37 -7.30 -14.90
CA ILE A 138 -13.05 -6.53 -15.96
C ILE A 138 -12.43 -5.12 -16.14
N SER A 139 -11.70 -4.62 -15.13
CA SER A 139 -11.07 -3.29 -15.19
C SER A 139 -10.10 -3.11 -16.36
N TYR A 140 -9.34 -4.15 -16.71
CA TYR A 140 -8.29 -4.09 -17.72
C TYR A 140 -8.84 -3.80 -19.14
N PRO A 141 -9.80 -4.59 -19.69
CA PRO A 141 -10.33 -4.32 -21.03
C PRO A 141 -10.99 -2.95 -21.14
N PHE A 142 -11.73 -2.49 -20.12
CA PHE A 142 -12.37 -1.18 -20.15
C PHE A 142 -11.33 -0.04 -20.14
N SER A 143 -10.32 -0.14 -19.27
CA SER A 143 -9.20 0.80 -19.20
C SER A 143 -8.41 0.89 -20.51
N TYR A 144 -8.29 -0.24 -21.22
CA TYR A 144 -7.64 -0.34 -22.52
C TYR A 144 -8.44 0.36 -23.62
N TYR A 145 -9.73 0.04 -23.78
CA TYR A 145 -10.56 0.54 -24.89
C TYR A 145 -11.12 1.95 -24.68
N TRP A 146 -11.59 2.26 -23.48
CA TRP A 146 -12.30 3.51 -23.18
C TRP A 146 -11.47 4.52 -22.39
N GLY A 147 -10.26 4.15 -21.99
CA GLY A 147 -9.36 5.01 -21.21
C GLY A 147 -9.66 4.95 -19.73
N ARG A 148 -8.94 5.76 -18.94
CA ARG A 148 -8.99 5.70 -17.47
C ARG A 148 -10.20 6.48 -16.96
N ARG A 149 -10.46 7.66 -17.51
CA ARG A 149 -11.54 8.55 -17.05
C ARG A 149 -12.91 7.93 -17.25
N ILE A 150 -13.24 7.47 -18.47
CA ILE A 150 -14.56 6.90 -18.77
C ILE A 150 -14.80 5.66 -17.91
N SER A 151 -13.79 4.82 -17.77
CA SER A 151 -13.81 3.64 -16.91
C SER A 151 -14.10 4.02 -15.45
N LEU A 152 -13.46 5.06 -14.90
CA LEU A 152 -13.76 5.54 -13.54
C LEU A 152 -15.17 6.13 -13.41
N ILE A 153 -15.71 6.80 -14.43
CA ILE A 153 -17.10 7.29 -14.44
C ILE A 153 -18.09 6.12 -14.38
N ILE A 154 -17.85 5.06 -15.16
CA ILE A 154 -18.69 3.85 -15.13
C ILE A 154 -18.66 3.24 -13.73
N ALA A 155 -17.48 3.07 -13.14
CA ALA A 155 -17.36 2.57 -11.77
C ALA A 155 -18.11 3.47 -10.77
N ALA A 156 -17.94 4.79 -10.87
CA ALA A 156 -18.59 5.74 -9.98
C ALA A 156 -20.13 5.75 -10.11
N ALA A 157 -20.65 5.55 -11.32
CA ALA A 157 -22.08 5.41 -11.56
C ALA A 157 -22.61 4.09 -10.97
N THR A 158 -21.93 2.97 -11.25
CA THR A 158 -22.33 1.64 -10.76
C THR A 158 -22.32 1.58 -9.23
N ILE A 159 -21.33 2.16 -8.55
CA ILE A 159 -21.28 2.18 -7.08
C ILE A 159 -22.37 3.07 -6.47
N THR A 160 -22.70 4.19 -7.11
CA THR A 160 -23.78 5.08 -6.66
C THR A 160 -25.14 4.40 -6.81
N VAL A 161 -25.38 3.73 -7.93
CA VAL A 161 -26.60 2.93 -8.14
C VAL A 161 -26.67 1.76 -7.17
N GLY A 162 -25.57 1.02 -6.98
CA GLY A 162 -25.51 -0.08 -6.01
C GLY A 162 -25.81 0.39 -4.59
N SER A 163 -25.23 1.50 -4.16
CA SER A 163 -25.46 2.10 -2.85
C SER A 163 -26.92 2.56 -2.68
N ALA A 164 -27.52 3.14 -3.72
CA ALA A 164 -28.93 3.55 -3.68
C ALA A 164 -29.90 2.35 -3.58
N ILE A 165 -29.61 1.26 -4.30
CA ILE A 165 -30.43 0.03 -4.25
C ILE A 165 -30.44 -0.58 -2.85
N MET A 166 -29.33 -0.53 -2.11
CA MET A 166 -29.29 -1.04 -0.73
C MET A 166 -30.31 -0.36 0.19
N LEU A 167 -30.66 0.91 -0.08
CA LEU A 167 -31.65 1.66 0.69
C LEU A 167 -33.09 1.20 0.47
N ALA A 168 -33.36 0.43 -0.58
CA ALA A 168 -34.69 -0.15 -0.82
C ALA A 168 -35.00 -1.35 0.10
N ALA A 169 -34.03 -1.80 0.91
CA ALA A 169 -34.23 -2.89 1.86
C ALA A 169 -35.18 -2.48 3.01
N SER A 170 -36.03 -3.42 3.39
CA SER A 170 -37.02 -3.28 4.46
C SER A 170 -37.43 -4.67 4.94
N SER A 171 -38.18 -4.72 6.05
CA SER A 171 -38.88 -5.93 6.48
C SER A 171 -39.77 -6.55 5.38
N GLU A 172 -40.31 -5.75 4.46
CA GLU A 172 -41.18 -6.22 3.35
C GLU A 172 -40.38 -6.78 2.17
N ASN A 173 -39.28 -6.12 1.79
CA ASN A 173 -38.46 -6.49 0.63
C ASN A 173 -37.33 -7.46 0.98
N GLY A 174 -37.09 -7.71 2.26
CA GLY A 174 -36.03 -8.54 2.79
C GLY A 174 -34.62 -8.01 2.47
N LEU A 175 -33.65 -8.93 2.48
CA LEU A 175 -32.23 -8.63 2.25
C LEU A 175 -31.82 -8.57 0.77
N ALA A 176 -32.72 -8.89 -0.16
CA ALA A 176 -32.41 -8.95 -1.59
C ALA A 176 -31.83 -7.62 -2.14
N PRO A 177 -32.36 -6.43 -1.81
CA PRO A 177 -31.77 -5.16 -2.25
C PRO A 177 -30.36 -4.93 -1.70
N ILE A 178 -30.07 -5.39 -0.48
CA ILE A 178 -28.72 -5.33 0.10
C ILE A 178 -27.77 -6.23 -0.72
N TYR A 179 -28.15 -7.46 -1.03
CA TYR A 179 -27.30 -8.36 -1.84
C TYR A 179 -27.01 -7.79 -3.23
N VAL A 180 -28.03 -7.32 -3.94
CA VAL A 180 -27.87 -6.75 -5.29
C VAL A 180 -27.00 -5.48 -5.23
N GLY A 181 -27.28 -4.58 -4.29
CA GLY A 181 -26.52 -3.36 -4.12
C GLY A 181 -25.05 -3.61 -3.78
N ARG A 182 -24.77 -4.60 -2.91
CA ARG A 182 -23.40 -5.01 -2.55
C ARG A 182 -22.65 -5.66 -3.70
N VAL A 183 -23.30 -6.47 -4.55
CA VAL A 183 -22.68 -7.01 -5.77
C VAL A 183 -22.26 -5.88 -6.71
N LEU A 184 -23.16 -4.93 -6.97
CA LEU A 184 -22.88 -3.80 -7.86
C LEU A 184 -21.79 -2.88 -7.29
N ALA A 185 -21.87 -2.55 -5.99
CA ALA A 185 -20.84 -1.78 -5.31
C ALA A 185 -19.49 -2.50 -5.34
N GLY A 186 -19.47 -3.81 -5.11
CA GLY A 186 -18.28 -4.65 -5.18
C GLY A 186 -17.66 -4.65 -6.58
N LEU A 187 -18.45 -4.87 -7.63
CA LEU A 187 -18.00 -4.80 -9.02
C LEU A 187 -17.31 -3.46 -9.31
N ALA A 188 -17.92 -2.34 -8.90
CA ALA A 188 -17.37 -1.01 -9.10
C ALA A 188 -16.09 -0.75 -8.27
N VAL A 189 -16.03 -1.24 -7.03
CA VAL A 189 -14.85 -1.14 -6.17
C VAL A 189 -13.69 -1.94 -6.75
N GLY A 190 -13.90 -3.21 -7.09
CA GLY A 190 -12.87 -4.03 -7.72
C GLY A 190 -12.34 -3.40 -9.00
N PHE A 191 -13.26 -2.84 -9.80
CA PHE A 191 -12.92 -2.15 -11.03
C PHE A 191 -12.04 -0.92 -10.81
N SER A 192 -12.31 -0.12 -9.78
CA SER A 192 -11.57 1.12 -9.48
C SER A 192 -10.28 0.91 -8.66
N THR A 193 -10.17 -0.20 -7.93
CA THR A 193 -9.06 -0.47 -6.99
C THR A 193 -7.67 -0.35 -7.62
N ASN A 194 -7.50 -0.85 -8.85
CA ASN A 194 -6.24 -0.71 -9.59
C ASN A 194 -6.23 0.44 -10.59
N LEU A 195 -7.38 0.73 -11.16
CA LEU A 195 -7.49 1.75 -12.19
C LEU A 195 -7.13 3.13 -11.63
N THR A 196 -7.54 3.41 -10.40
CA THR A 196 -7.26 4.69 -9.74
C THR A 196 -5.76 4.89 -9.50
N PRO A 197 -5.01 3.99 -8.85
CA PRO A 197 -3.56 4.11 -8.72
C PRO A 197 -2.83 4.22 -10.07
N VAL A 198 -3.24 3.46 -11.09
CA VAL A 198 -2.68 3.57 -12.45
C VAL A 198 -2.90 4.96 -13.01
N TYR A 199 -4.14 5.46 -12.96
CA TYR A 199 -4.47 6.80 -13.43
C TYR A 199 -3.66 7.88 -12.68
N LEU A 200 -3.59 7.80 -11.36
CA LEU A 200 -2.79 8.70 -10.52
C LEU A 200 -1.32 8.67 -10.91
N SER A 201 -0.75 7.49 -11.17
CA SER A 201 0.64 7.35 -11.59
C SER A 201 0.95 7.99 -12.94
N GLU A 202 -0.02 7.95 -13.87
CA GLU A 202 0.10 8.47 -15.23
C GLU A 202 -0.06 10.00 -15.31
N ILE A 203 -0.87 10.60 -14.45
CA ILE A 203 -1.04 12.06 -14.43
C ILE A 203 0.00 12.77 -13.56
N SER A 204 0.61 12.06 -12.60
CA SER A 204 1.50 12.67 -11.60
C SER A 204 2.92 12.91 -12.14
N PRO A 205 3.51 14.08 -11.84
CA PRO A 205 4.93 14.30 -12.03
C PRO A 205 5.77 13.28 -11.25
N PRO A 206 6.90 12.80 -11.78
CA PRO A 206 7.72 11.77 -11.13
C PRO A 206 8.08 12.10 -9.67
N ALA A 207 8.50 13.34 -9.39
CA ALA A 207 8.98 13.77 -8.07
C ALA A 207 7.91 13.73 -6.95
N ILE A 208 6.62 13.82 -7.28
CA ILE A 208 5.53 13.78 -6.29
C ILE A 208 4.59 12.58 -6.47
N ARG A 209 4.86 11.70 -7.44
CA ARG A 209 4.00 10.54 -7.76
C ARG A 209 3.73 9.66 -6.54
N GLY A 210 4.76 9.37 -5.75
CA GLY A 210 4.62 8.59 -4.52
C GLY A 210 3.65 9.24 -3.52
N ARG A 211 3.73 10.57 -3.35
CA ARG A 211 2.84 11.34 -2.46
C ARG A 211 1.39 11.32 -2.94
N ILE A 212 1.18 11.46 -4.25
CA ILE A 212 -0.15 11.42 -4.85
C ILE A 212 -0.79 10.05 -4.70
N ILE A 213 -0.03 8.97 -4.90
CA ILE A 213 -0.51 7.60 -4.67
C ILE A 213 -0.76 7.37 -3.16
N ALA A 214 0.07 7.92 -2.28
CA ALA A 214 -0.15 7.81 -0.84
C ALA A 214 -1.46 8.48 -0.36
N LEU A 215 -1.94 9.54 -1.03
CA LEU A 215 -3.24 10.15 -0.73
C LEU A 215 -4.41 9.17 -0.95
N TYR A 216 -4.29 8.29 -1.95
CA TYR A 216 -5.28 7.23 -2.19
C TYR A 216 -5.37 6.27 -1.00
N GLU A 217 -4.22 5.81 -0.50
CA GLU A 217 -4.14 4.94 0.69
C GLU A 217 -4.68 5.63 1.96
N ILE A 218 -4.38 6.92 2.14
CA ILE A 218 -4.93 7.71 3.26
C ILE A 218 -6.46 7.79 3.15
N GLY A 219 -6.99 8.00 1.94
CA GLY A 219 -8.43 7.98 1.67
C GLY A 219 -9.08 6.68 2.13
N TRP A 220 -8.46 5.53 1.86
CA TRP A 220 -8.91 4.24 2.38
C TRP A 220 -9.02 4.26 3.90
N ARG A 221 -7.96 4.66 4.61
CA ARG A 221 -7.96 4.65 6.09
C ARG A 221 -8.94 5.64 6.69
N MET A 222 -9.16 6.78 6.05
CA MET A 222 -10.19 7.73 6.46
C MET A 222 -11.58 7.11 6.36
N GLY A 223 -11.90 6.44 5.25
CA GLY A 223 -13.19 5.77 5.07
C GLY A 223 -13.44 4.71 6.13
N ASP A 224 -12.43 3.88 6.39
CA ASP A 224 -12.48 2.79 7.39
C ASP A 224 -12.70 3.33 8.81
N LEU A 225 -11.97 4.38 9.19
CA LEU A 225 -12.14 5.08 10.47
C LEU A 225 -13.57 5.61 10.63
N VAL A 226 -14.07 6.32 9.62
CA VAL A 226 -15.42 6.90 9.64
C VAL A 226 -16.49 5.81 9.71
N GLY A 227 -16.32 4.70 8.97
CA GLY A 227 -17.23 3.56 8.99
C GLY A 227 -17.38 2.93 10.37
N PHE A 228 -16.27 2.72 11.09
CA PHE A 228 -16.31 2.17 12.44
C PHE A 228 -17.01 3.10 13.45
N TRP A 229 -16.66 4.40 13.42
CA TRP A 229 -17.21 5.37 14.36
C TRP A 229 -18.68 5.70 14.13
N ILE A 230 -19.16 5.62 12.88
CA ILE A 230 -20.58 5.83 12.56
C ILE A 230 -21.47 4.83 13.29
N ASN A 231 -21.09 3.55 13.32
CA ASN A 231 -21.87 2.54 14.02
C ASN A 231 -21.96 2.84 15.53
N TYR A 232 -20.84 3.21 16.15
CA TYR A 232 -20.81 3.59 17.56
C TYR A 232 -21.67 4.84 17.84
N GLY A 233 -21.53 5.89 17.03
CA GLY A 233 -22.29 7.13 17.20
C GLY A 233 -23.80 6.92 17.04
N ILE A 234 -24.19 6.07 16.10
CA ILE A 234 -25.60 5.71 15.87
C ILE A 234 -26.17 4.88 17.01
N ASP A 235 -25.44 3.87 17.50
CA ASP A 235 -25.86 3.06 18.64
C ASP A 235 -26.04 3.92 19.90
N THR A 236 -25.20 4.94 20.08
CA THR A 236 -25.22 5.84 21.25
C THR A 236 -26.35 6.88 21.18
N HIS A 237 -26.62 7.46 20.01
CA HIS A 237 -27.48 8.63 19.88
C HIS A 237 -28.83 8.38 19.21
N ILE A 238 -29.02 7.23 18.57
CA ILE A 238 -30.24 6.91 17.80
C ILE A 238 -30.94 5.72 18.44
N ALA A 239 -32.20 5.91 18.81
CA ALA A 239 -33.04 4.85 19.35
C ALA A 239 -33.17 3.67 18.35
N SER A 240 -33.20 2.45 18.90
CA SER A 240 -33.34 1.20 18.14
C SER A 240 -34.60 1.23 17.28
N SER A 241 -34.42 1.53 15.99
CA SER A 241 -35.46 1.70 14.98
C SER A 241 -34.84 1.46 13.60
N LYS A 242 -35.68 1.36 12.56
CA LYS A 242 -35.20 1.24 11.16
C LYS A 242 -34.16 2.29 10.78
N LYS A 243 -34.27 3.52 11.31
CA LYS A 243 -33.32 4.60 11.05
C LYS A 243 -31.90 4.24 11.49
N GLN A 244 -31.75 3.47 12.57
CA GLN A 244 -30.46 3.14 13.17
C GLN A 244 -29.58 2.34 12.18
N TRP A 245 -30.08 1.24 11.60
CA TRP A 245 -29.30 0.48 10.62
C TRP A 245 -29.33 1.06 9.21
N PHE A 246 -30.31 1.92 8.88
CA PHE A 246 -30.45 2.54 7.56
C PHE A 246 -29.40 3.63 7.30
N ILE A 247 -29.09 4.45 8.30
CA ILE A 247 -28.19 5.61 8.16
C ILE A 247 -26.77 5.22 7.68
N PRO A 248 -26.11 4.16 8.18
CA PRO A 248 -24.80 3.74 7.68
C PRO A 248 -24.82 3.42 6.18
N PHE A 249 -25.86 2.75 5.67
CA PHE A 249 -26.02 2.53 4.23
C PHE A 249 -26.25 3.83 3.47
N ALA A 250 -27.03 4.77 4.04
CA ALA A 250 -27.32 6.05 3.39
C ALA A 250 -26.07 6.95 3.28
N ILE A 251 -25.21 6.95 4.30
CA ILE A 251 -23.96 7.74 4.30
C ILE A 251 -23.02 7.27 3.19
N GLN A 252 -23.06 6.00 2.78
CA GLN A 252 -22.27 5.47 1.66
C GLN A 252 -22.50 6.24 0.34
N LEU A 253 -23.68 6.84 0.15
CA LEU A 253 -24.00 7.65 -1.03
C LEU A 253 -23.21 8.96 -1.11
N VAL A 254 -22.71 9.48 0.02
CA VAL A 254 -21.95 10.73 0.07
C VAL A 254 -20.61 10.57 -0.67
N PRO A 255 -19.71 9.66 -0.27
CA PRO A 255 -18.46 9.48 -0.99
C PRO A 255 -18.67 8.92 -2.41
N SER A 256 -19.72 8.12 -2.66
CA SER A 256 -20.04 7.63 -4.01
C SER A 256 -20.48 8.76 -4.95
N GLY A 257 -21.36 9.65 -4.47
CA GLY A 257 -21.82 10.82 -5.23
C GLY A 257 -20.69 11.82 -5.48
N MET A 258 -19.84 12.06 -4.48
CA MET A 258 -18.61 12.86 -4.65
C MET A 258 -17.69 12.27 -5.71
N PHE A 259 -17.50 10.95 -5.70
CA PHE A 259 -16.69 10.27 -6.70
C PHE A 259 -17.30 10.38 -8.10
N LEU A 260 -18.62 10.22 -8.24
CA LEU A 260 -19.32 10.36 -9.52
C LEU A 260 -19.20 11.79 -10.07
N ALA A 261 -19.57 12.80 -9.27
CA ALA A 261 -19.49 14.20 -9.67
C ALA A 261 -18.04 14.60 -10.02
N GLY A 262 -17.08 14.17 -9.21
CA GLY A 262 -15.67 14.46 -9.44
C GLY A 262 -15.10 13.76 -10.68
N SER A 263 -15.45 12.49 -10.92
CA SER A 263 -14.97 11.72 -12.08
C SER A 263 -15.34 12.34 -13.43
N ILE A 264 -16.46 13.07 -13.48
CA ILE A 264 -16.90 13.81 -14.67
C ILE A 264 -15.96 15.01 -14.94
N ILE A 265 -15.43 15.65 -13.90
CA ILE A 265 -14.56 16.84 -14.01
C ILE A 265 -13.12 16.46 -14.37
N MET A 266 -12.67 15.26 -14.00
CA MET A 266 -11.32 14.75 -14.25
C MET A 266 -10.97 14.74 -15.74
N LYS A 267 -9.70 14.94 -16.08
CA LYS A 267 -9.18 14.83 -17.46
C LYS A 267 -8.64 13.43 -17.73
N GLU A 268 -8.69 12.99 -18.99
CA GLU A 268 -8.17 11.68 -19.37
C GLU A 268 -6.63 11.64 -19.29
N SER A 269 -6.08 10.46 -19.01
CA SER A 269 -4.64 10.21 -18.95
C SER A 269 -3.93 10.61 -20.26
N PRO A 270 -2.94 11.52 -20.21
CA PRO A 270 -2.14 11.87 -21.38
C PRO A 270 -1.43 10.66 -21.98
N ARG A 271 -0.88 9.77 -21.12
CA ARG A 271 -0.18 8.55 -21.56
C ARG A 271 -1.11 7.64 -22.36
N TRP A 272 -2.35 7.43 -21.89
CA TRP A 272 -3.31 6.63 -22.65
C TRP A 272 -3.67 7.28 -23.98
N LEU A 273 -3.89 8.60 -24.00
CA LEU A 273 -4.20 9.32 -25.23
C LEU A 273 -3.09 9.19 -26.28
N PHE A 274 -1.81 9.24 -25.86
CA PHE A 274 -0.69 8.93 -26.75
C PHE A 274 -0.72 7.47 -27.25
N SER A 275 -1.04 6.50 -26.38
CA SER A 275 -1.10 5.09 -26.79
C SER A 275 -2.17 4.79 -27.85
N VAL A 276 -3.24 5.59 -27.91
CA VAL A 276 -4.32 5.47 -28.91
C VAL A 276 -4.19 6.50 -30.04
N ASN A 277 -2.99 7.05 -30.27
CA ASN A 277 -2.64 8.01 -31.31
C ASN A 277 -3.48 9.32 -31.29
N ARG A 278 -3.98 9.75 -30.12
CA ARG A 278 -4.72 11.02 -29.95
C ARG A 278 -3.82 12.11 -29.36
N HIS A 279 -2.78 12.49 -30.11
CA HIS A 279 -1.68 13.32 -29.62
C HIS A 279 -2.12 14.73 -29.19
N ASP A 280 -2.95 15.41 -29.98
CA ASP A 280 -3.38 16.79 -29.67
C ASP A 280 -4.15 16.87 -28.34
N LYS A 281 -5.01 15.87 -28.09
CA LYS A 281 -5.74 15.77 -26.81
C LYS A 281 -4.80 15.44 -25.66
N ALA A 282 -3.79 14.59 -25.90
CA ALA A 282 -2.80 14.23 -24.89
C ALA A 282 -2.00 15.45 -24.42
N ILE A 283 -1.52 16.26 -25.38
CA ILE A 283 -0.75 17.48 -25.12
C ILE A 283 -1.63 18.51 -24.39
N ASN A 284 -2.86 18.72 -24.84
CA ASN A 284 -3.80 19.64 -24.17
C ASN A 284 -4.10 19.24 -22.71
N ASN A 285 -4.29 17.93 -22.44
CA ASN A 285 -4.48 17.46 -21.07
C ASN A 285 -3.20 17.61 -20.25
N LEU A 286 -2.03 17.31 -20.83
CA LEU A 286 -0.74 17.46 -20.14
C LEU A 286 -0.48 18.93 -19.76
N LYS A 287 -0.70 19.87 -20.67
CA LYS A 287 -0.66 21.33 -20.42
C LYS A 287 -1.56 21.72 -19.26
N TRP A 288 -2.78 21.16 -19.20
CA TRP A 288 -3.71 21.41 -18.10
C TRP A 288 -3.16 20.90 -16.77
N PHE A 289 -2.62 19.68 -16.72
CA PHE A 289 -2.06 19.09 -15.51
C PHE A 289 -0.78 19.79 -15.03
N ARG A 290 0.09 20.22 -15.94
CA ARG A 290 1.37 20.87 -15.62
C ARG A 290 1.23 22.38 -15.44
N ASN A 291 0.13 22.97 -15.90
CA ASN A 291 -0.10 24.42 -15.94
C ASN A 291 1.03 25.19 -16.65
N LEU A 292 1.47 24.63 -17.79
CA LEU A 292 2.51 25.18 -18.66
C LEU A 292 1.97 25.31 -20.09
N SER A 293 2.59 26.18 -20.89
CA SER A 293 2.32 26.31 -22.33
C SER A 293 2.86 25.09 -23.09
N GLU A 294 2.47 24.96 -24.35
CA GLU A 294 2.93 23.85 -25.20
C GLU A 294 4.40 23.94 -25.56
N ASP A 295 4.87 25.17 -25.74
CA ASP A 295 6.24 25.50 -26.15
C ASP A 295 7.24 25.45 -24.98
N ASP A 296 6.76 25.16 -23.76
CA ASP A 296 7.63 25.01 -22.60
C ASP A 296 8.51 23.76 -22.78
N GLU A 297 9.83 23.94 -22.61
CA GLU A 297 10.83 22.88 -22.77
C GLU A 297 10.50 21.64 -21.93
N TYR A 298 9.94 21.84 -20.73
CA TYR A 298 9.54 20.74 -19.85
C TYR A 298 8.40 19.90 -20.46
N ILE A 299 7.43 20.53 -21.14
CA ILE A 299 6.33 19.83 -21.81
C ILE A 299 6.84 19.07 -23.01
N ILE A 300 7.66 19.70 -23.85
CA ILE A 300 8.26 19.07 -25.04
C ILE A 300 9.04 17.81 -24.64
N TYR A 301 9.87 17.94 -23.59
CA TYR A 301 10.64 16.84 -23.04
C TYR A 301 9.73 15.70 -22.52
N GLU A 302 8.72 16.02 -21.70
CA GLU A 302 7.82 15.00 -21.14
C GLU A 302 7.01 14.29 -22.23
N VAL A 303 6.58 15.02 -23.26
CA VAL A 303 5.92 14.44 -24.45
C VAL A 303 6.85 13.47 -25.17
N ASN A 304 8.10 13.85 -25.40
CA ASN A 304 9.08 12.99 -26.09
C ASN A 304 9.37 11.72 -25.28
N GLN A 305 9.55 11.82 -23.96
CA GLN A 305 9.71 10.65 -23.09
C GLN A 305 8.50 9.71 -23.13
N VAL A 306 7.28 10.26 -23.09
CA VAL A 306 6.07 9.43 -23.14
C VAL A 306 5.98 8.70 -24.49
N LYS A 307 6.28 9.39 -25.60
CA LYS A 307 6.33 8.78 -26.94
C LYS A 307 7.38 7.68 -27.01
N GLU A 308 8.61 7.95 -26.56
CA GLU A 308 9.70 6.97 -26.53
C GLU A 308 9.31 5.72 -25.70
N SER A 309 8.69 5.92 -24.53
CA SER A 309 8.23 4.80 -23.70
C SER A 309 7.14 3.94 -24.39
N ILE A 310 6.28 4.57 -25.20
CA ILE A 310 5.22 3.88 -25.95
C ILE A 310 5.80 3.17 -27.18
N GLU A 311 6.80 3.76 -27.84
CA GLU A 311 7.52 3.12 -28.94
C GLU A 311 8.31 1.91 -28.44
N TYR A 312 8.99 2.05 -27.29
CA TYR A 312 9.63 0.93 -26.62
C TYR A 312 8.64 -0.19 -26.33
N GLN A 313 7.46 0.15 -25.77
CA GLN A 313 6.39 -0.81 -25.52
C GLN A 313 5.93 -1.49 -26.81
N ARG A 314 5.71 -0.71 -27.88
CA ARG A 314 5.27 -1.22 -29.20
C ARG A 314 6.28 -2.22 -29.77
N ASN A 315 7.58 -1.97 -29.60
CA ASN A 315 8.64 -2.80 -30.16
C ASN A 315 8.95 -4.06 -29.34
N HIS A 316 8.82 -4.01 -28.01
CA HIS A 316 9.23 -5.11 -27.13
C HIS A 316 8.06 -5.99 -26.64
N VAL A 317 6.89 -5.40 -26.43
CA VAL A 317 5.71 -6.08 -25.89
C VAL A 317 4.64 -6.21 -26.97
N GLY A 318 4.38 -5.10 -27.66
CA GLY A 318 3.18 -4.91 -28.48
C GLY A 318 2.18 -3.99 -27.76
N LEU A 319 1.27 -3.41 -28.54
CA LEU A 319 0.21 -2.52 -28.04
C LEU A 319 -1.14 -3.21 -27.92
N GLY A 320 -1.27 -4.47 -28.35
CA GLY A 320 -2.52 -5.21 -28.28
C GLY A 320 -2.90 -5.59 -26.86
N ILE A 321 -4.21 -5.71 -26.61
CA ILE A 321 -4.76 -6.11 -25.31
C ILE A 321 -4.26 -7.49 -24.85
N THR A 322 -3.93 -8.39 -25.78
CA THR A 322 -3.42 -9.74 -25.47
C THR A 322 -1.91 -9.79 -25.30
N ASP A 323 -1.19 -8.73 -25.65
CA ASP A 323 0.26 -8.77 -25.74
C ASP A 323 0.93 -8.88 -24.36
N PRO A 324 0.48 -8.15 -23.31
CA PRO A 324 0.94 -8.40 -21.94
C PRO A 324 0.63 -9.83 -21.46
N PHE A 325 -0.51 -10.40 -21.85
CA PHE A 325 -0.84 -11.79 -21.53
C PHE A 325 0.18 -12.76 -22.15
N LYS A 326 0.49 -12.60 -23.44
CA LYS A 326 1.52 -13.40 -24.13
C LYS A 326 2.88 -13.22 -23.47
N GLN A 327 3.23 -11.97 -23.12
CA GLN A 327 4.52 -11.69 -22.49
C GLN A 327 4.67 -12.35 -21.11
N VAL A 328 3.60 -12.38 -20.31
CA VAL A 328 3.63 -12.98 -18.96
C VAL A 328 3.56 -14.51 -19.02
N PHE A 329 2.64 -15.06 -19.81
CA PHE A 329 2.29 -16.49 -19.74
C PHE A 329 2.92 -17.36 -20.84
N LEU A 330 3.17 -16.79 -22.02
CA LEU A 330 3.64 -17.52 -23.20
C LEU A 330 5.10 -17.24 -23.58
N SER A 331 5.72 -16.22 -22.99
CA SER A 331 7.15 -15.95 -23.18
C SER A 331 8.03 -17.10 -22.73
N LYS A 332 9.15 -17.29 -23.46
CA LYS A 332 10.25 -18.17 -23.04
C LYS A 332 10.89 -17.71 -21.73
N ASP A 333 10.93 -16.40 -21.49
CA ASP A 333 11.39 -15.84 -20.24
C ASP A 333 10.32 -15.97 -19.14
N ARG A 334 10.55 -16.90 -18.21
CA ARG A 334 9.65 -17.19 -17.07
C ARG A 334 9.86 -16.26 -15.88
N ARG A 335 10.78 -15.28 -15.94
CA ARG A 335 11.07 -14.38 -14.81
C ARG A 335 9.86 -13.51 -14.44
N ILE A 336 9.11 -13.01 -15.42
CA ILE A 336 7.93 -12.18 -15.17
C ILE A 336 6.82 -13.01 -14.50
N LEU A 337 6.58 -14.23 -14.99
CA LEU A 337 5.63 -15.16 -14.36
C LEU A 337 6.04 -15.49 -12.92
N TYR A 338 7.33 -15.74 -12.69
CA TYR A 338 7.86 -15.98 -11.34
C TYR A 338 7.59 -14.79 -10.40
N ARG A 339 7.84 -13.55 -10.85
CA ARG A 339 7.50 -12.34 -10.08
C ARG A 339 6.02 -12.25 -9.79
N LEU A 340 5.17 -12.55 -10.78
CA LEU A 340 3.72 -12.57 -10.60
C LEU A 340 3.28 -13.60 -9.55
N CYS A 341 3.83 -14.81 -9.59
CA CYS A 341 3.56 -15.81 -8.55
C CYS A 341 3.98 -15.31 -7.16
N LEU A 342 5.13 -14.66 -7.02
CA LEU A 342 5.59 -14.11 -5.75
C LEU A 342 4.70 -12.97 -5.23
N THR A 343 4.29 -12.04 -6.09
CA THR A 343 3.40 -10.94 -5.69
C THR A 343 2.01 -11.46 -5.34
N CYS A 344 1.47 -12.42 -6.11
CA CYS A 344 0.23 -13.11 -5.77
C CYS A 344 0.30 -13.81 -4.41
N LEU A 345 1.40 -14.53 -4.11
CA LEU A 345 1.60 -15.17 -2.82
C LEU A 345 1.73 -14.17 -1.67
N LEU A 346 2.36 -13.01 -1.89
CA LEU A 346 2.40 -11.92 -0.90
C LEU A 346 0.99 -11.43 -0.54
N PHE A 347 0.11 -11.24 -1.54
CA PHE A 347 -1.30 -10.88 -1.31
C PHE A 347 -2.09 -11.97 -0.60
N LEU A 348 -1.81 -13.25 -0.89
CA LEU A 348 -2.43 -14.37 -0.18
C LEU A 348 -2.02 -14.35 1.29
N PHE A 349 -0.71 -14.30 1.60
CA PHE A 349 -0.23 -14.21 2.97
C PHE A 349 -0.85 -13.01 3.70
N GLN A 350 -0.77 -11.82 3.12
CA GLN A 350 -1.35 -10.61 3.70
C GLN A 350 -2.78 -10.80 4.21
N ASN A 351 -3.65 -11.42 3.39
CA ASN A 351 -5.07 -11.57 3.73
C ASN A 351 -5.34 -12.74 4.69
N PHE A 352 -4.55 -13.81 4.61
CA PHE A 352 -4.67 -14.96 5.51
C PHE A 352 -4.09 -14.72 6.91
N LEU A 353 -3.39 -13.61 7.15
CA LEU A 353 -2.94 -13.18 8.48
C LEU A 353 -4.08 -12.64 9.38
N GLY A 354 -5.35 -12.90 9.03
CA GLY A 354 -6.52 -12.61 9.88
C GLY A 354 -7.09 -11.20 9.75
N ILE A 355 -6.55 -10.36 8.87
CA ILE A 355 -6.98 -8.95 8.75
C ILE A 355 -8.46 -8.81 8.44
N GLN A 356 -9.00 -9.56 7.49
CA GLN A 356 -10.40 -9.41 7.07
C GLN A 356 -11.37 -9.99 8.10
N SER A 357 -11.02 -11.14 8.69
CA SER A 357 -11.77 -11.73 9.79
C SER A 357 -11.95 -10.74 10.94
N ILE A 358 -10.85 -10.12 11.35
CA ILE A 358 -10.88 -9.18 12.46
C ILE A 358 -11.59 -7.90 12.06
N ASN A 359 -11.39 -7.39 10.84
CA ASN A 359 -12.01 -6.13 10.41
C ASN A 359 -13.54 -6.20 10.38
N TYR A 360 -14.09 -7.27 9.78
CA TYR A 360 -15.53 -7.40 9.56
C TYR A 360 -16.28 -7.97 10.77
N TYR A 361 -15.59 -8.73 11.63
CA TYR A 361 -16.19 -9.36 12.81
C TYR A 361 -15.61 -8.81 14.12
N SER A 362 -14.99 -7.62 14.09
CA SER A 362 -14.38 -7.01 15.28
C SER A 362 -15.33 -6.90 16.47
N PRO A 363 -16.63 -6.55 16.33
CA PRO A 363 -17.49 -6.42 17.51
C PRO A 363 -17.68 -7.78 18.20
N ARG A 364 -17.83 -8.86 17.42
CA ARG A 364 -17.95 -10.23 17.93
C ARG A 364 -16.63 -10.68 18.58
N ILE A 365 -15.51 -10.38 17.95
CA ILE A 365 -14.17 -10.74 18.46
C ILE A 365 -13.88 -10.02 19.77
N PHE A 366 -14.10 -8.71 19.87
CA PHE A 366 -13.93 -7.99 21.13
C PHE A 366 -14.90 -8.50 22.21
N GLY A 367 -16.12 -8.87 21.82
CA GLY A 367 -17.06 -9.56 22.71
C GLY A 367 -16.47 -10.86 23.29
N SER A 368 -15.85 -11.70 22.45
CA SER A 368 -15.18 -12.93 22.90
C SER A 368 -14.00 -12.69 23.84
N LEU A 369 -13.40 -11.51 23.82
CA LEU A 369 -12.30 -11.14 24.72
C LEU A 369 -12.78 -10.56 26.07
N GLY A 370 -14.11 -10.50 26.29
CA GLY A 370 -14.72 -10.02 27.53
C GLY A 370 -15.19 -8.57 27.49
N VAL A 371 -15.29 -7.94 26.30
CA VAL A 371 -15.91 -6.62 26.16
C VAL A 371 -17.42 -6.77 26.12
N ASN A 372 -18.10 -6.37 27.19
CA ASN A 372 -19.54 -6.56 27.33
C ASN A 372 -20.36 -5.41 26.76
N GLY A 373 -21.34 -5.75 25.93
CA GLY A 373 -22.32 -4.81 25.36
C GLY A 373 -21.98 -4.31 23.96
N THR A 374 -23.01 -4.12 23.14
CA THR A 374 -22.87 -3.64 21.75
C THR A 374 -22.13 -2.31 21.68
N ASN A 375 -22.49 -1.37 22.55
CA ASN A 375 -21.85 -0.05 22.57
C ASN A 375 -20.34 -0.12 22.85
N ALA A 376 -19.93 -0.92 23.85
CA ALA A 376 -18.52 -1.08 24.21
C ALA A 376 -17.72 -1.81 23.12
N THR A 377 -18.28 -2.85 22.50
CA THR A 377 -17.62 -3.56 21.39
C THR A 377 -17.48 -2.69 20.14
N LEU A 378 -18.47 -1.84 19.85
CA LEU A 378 -18.40 -0.83 18.80
C LEU A 378 -17.36 0.27 19.13
N PHE A 379 -17.24 0.68 20.38
CA PHE A 379 -16.19 1.61 20.82
C PHE A 379 -14.79 1.02 20.63
N SER A 380 -14.55 -0.22 21.09
CA SER A 380 -13.27 -0.92 20.88
C SER A 380 -12.93 -1.06 19.40
N THR A 381 -13.95 -1.30 18.56
CA THR A 381 -13.84 -1.32 17.10
C THR A 381 -13.51 0.06 16.52
N GLY A 382 -14.12 1.14 17.02
CA GLY A 382 -13.77 2.52 16.66
C GLY A 382 -12.31 2.85 16.98
N MET A 383 -11.83 2.46 18.16
CA MET A 383 -10.43 2.60 18.56
C MET A 383 -9.49 1.76 17.69
N PHE A 384 -9.92 0.58 17.24
CA PHE A 384 -9.19 -0.23 16.27
C PHE A 384 -8.99 0.50 14.94
N GLY A 385 -10.03 1.20 14.46
CA GLY A 385 -9.92 2.12 13.32
C GLY A 385 -8.92 3.25 13.54
N VAL A 386 -8.89 3.87 14.73
CA VAL A 386 -7.94 4.95 15.06
C VAL A 386 -6.50 4.44 15.02
N VAL A 387 -6.22 3.29 15.64
CA VAL A 387 -4.88 2.68 15.63
C VAL A 387 -4.43 2.40 14.18
N LYS A 388 -5.30 1.83 13.35
CA LYS A 388 -5.01 1.59 11.92
C LYS A 388 -4.66 2.88 11.18
N PHE A 389 -5.44 3.93 11.39
CA PHE A 389 -5.24 5.24 10.78
C PHE A 389 -3.88 5.82 11.17
N VAL A 390 -3.60 5.93 12.48
CA VAL A 390 -2.34 6.48 13.00
C VAL A 390 -1.13 5.67 12.54
N CYS A 391 -1.19 4.33 12.62
CA CYS A 391 -0.10 3.47 12.16
C CYS A 391 0.16 3.59 10.65
N THR A 392 -0.87 3.84 9.84
CA THR A 392 -0.70 4.06 8.40
C THR A 392 0.03 5.38 8.13
N PHE A 393 -0.29 6.45 8.87
CA PHE A 393 0.47 7.71 8.78
C PHE A 393 1.93 7.51 9.16
N ILE A 394 2.20 6.77 10.24
CA ILE A 394 3.57 6.43 10.66
C ILE A 394 4.28 5.63 9.55
N TYR A 395 3.60 4.65 8.96
CA TYR A 395 4.15 3.82 7.89
C TYR A 395 4.54 4.65 6.67
N ILE A 396 3.61 5.46 6.15
CA ILE A 396 3.79 6.27 4.94
C ILE A 396 4.90 7.31 5.15
N ILE A 397 4.94 7.96 6.32
CA ILE A 397 5.89 9.05 6.58
C ILE A 397 7.28 8.50 6.90
N PHE A 398 7.38 7.51 7.79
CA PHE A 398 8.67 7.15 8.38
C PHE A 398 9.25 5.83 7.87
N ILE A 399 8.42 4.87 7.47
CA ILE A 399 8.87 3.47 7.28
C ILE A 399 9.03 3.11 5.81
N VAL A 400 8.11 3.54 4.94
CA VAL A 400 8.01 3.04 3.55
C VAL A 400 9.32 3.20 2.77
N ASP A 401 10.03 4.30 2.96
CA ASP A 401 11.30 4.58 2.26
C ASP A 401 12.54 4.30 3.13
N SER A 402 12.38 4.33 4.45
CA SER A 402 13.50 4.21 5.40
C SER A 402 13.82 2.77 5.78
N PHE A 403 12.82 1.89 5.84
CA PHE A 403 12.98 0.50 6.25
C PHE A 403 13.00 -0.44 5.05
N GLY A 404 13.83 -1.49 5.10
CA GLY A 404 13.86 -2.51 4.04
C GLY A 404 12.57 -3.34 4.04
N ARG A 405 11.99 -3.62 2.86
CA ARG A 405 10.69 -4.29 2.72
C ARG A 405 10.74 -5.70 3.31
N ARG A 406 11.82 -6.44 3.05
CA ARG A 406 11.98 -7.84 3.48
C ARG A 406 12.06 -7.94 5.00
N LYS A 407 12.84 -7.08 5.64
CA LYS A 407 12.96 -7.04 7.11
C LYS A 407 11.66 -6.60 7.76
N ALA A 408 10.93 -5.66 7.16
CA ALA A 408 9.64 -5.19 7.66
C ALA A 408 8.65 -6.35 7.81
N PHE A 409 8.48 -7.15 6.74
CA PHE A 409 7.56 -8.28 6.75
C PHE A 409 7.93 -9.34 7.78
N MET A 410 9.21 -9.75 7.85
CA MET A 410 9.62 -10.78 8.80
C MET A 410 9.44 -10.34 10.26
N CYS A 411 9.80 -9.09 10.58
CA CYS A 411 9.60 -8.52 11.92
C CYS A 411 8.10 -8.47 12.25
N SER A 412 7.30 -7.93 11.32
CA SER A 412 5.87 -7.79 11.50
C SER A 412 5.17 -9.14 11.69
N SER A 413 5.48 -10.13 10.86
CA SER A 413 4.95 -11.50 10.99
C SER A 413 5.30 -12.15 12.32
N THR A 414 6.52 -11.92 12.82
CA THR A 414 6.95 -12.46 14.11
C THR A 414 6.11 -11.88 15.25
N VAL A 415 5.93 -10.56 15.27
CA VAL A 415 5.07 -9.87 16.26
C VAL A 415 3.63 -10.33 16.14
N CYS A 416 3.08 -10.37 14.92
CA CYS A 416 1.71 -10.83 14.68
C CYS A 416 1.49 -12.26 15.17
N SER A 417 2.44 -13.15 14.92
CA SER A 417 2.41 -14.53 15.43
C SER A 417 2.36 -14.55 16.96
N LEU A 418 3.25 -13.82 17.64
CA LEU A 418 3.31 -13.80 19.10
C LEU A 418 2.00 -13.30 19.73
N CYS A 419 1.40 -12.25 19.16
CA CYS A 419 0.12 -11.73 19.62
C CYS A 419 -0.99 -12.78 19.51
N PHE A 420 -1.09 -13.48 18.38
CA PHE A 420 -2.12 -14.51 18.21
C PHE A 420 -1.89 -15.78 19.03
N TRP A 421 -0.63 -16.17 19.26
CA TRP A 421 -0.32 -17.24 20.22
C TRP A 421 -0.80 -16.88 21.61
N TYR A 422 -0.59 -15.63 22.05
CA TYR A 422 -1.09 -15.16 23.34
C TYR A 422 -2.62 -15.19 23.39
N ILE A 423 -3.31 -14.60 22.41
CA ILE A 423 -4.78 -14.51 22.41
C ILE A 423 -5.42 -15.90 22.39
N GLY A 424 -4.93 -16.81 21.54
CA GLY A 424 -5.43 -18.18 21.50
C GLY A 424 -5.15 -18.96 22.79
N ALA A 425 -3.97 -18.78 23.41
CA ALA A 425 -3.64 -19.43 24.68
C ALA A 425 -4.49 -18.87 25.84
N TYR A 426 -4.73 -17.57 25.85
CA TYR A 426 -5.59 -16.92 26.84
C TYR A 426 -7.02 -17.46 26.77
N LEU A 427 -7.64 -17.44 25.59
CA LEU A 427 -9.01 -17.95 25.41
C LEU A 427 -9.13 -19.44 25.70
N LYS A 428 -8.07 -20.23 25.45
CA LYS A 428 -8.06 -21.65 25.83
C LYS A 428 -8.07 -21.87 27.35
N VAL A 429 -7.46 -20.97 28.12
CA VAL A 429 -7.29 -21.12 29.58
C VAL A 429 -8.38 -20.39 30.36
N ASN A 430 -8.86 -19.25 29.85
CA ASN A 430 -9.81 -18.37 30.50
C ASN A 430 -10.71 -17.73 29.44
N ASP A 431 -11.78 -18.43 29.05
CA ASP A 431 -12.75 -17.96 28.07
C ASP A 431 -13.83 -17.08 28.75
N PRO A 432 -13.86 -15.76 28.53
CA PRO A 432 -14.85 -14.86 29.14
C PRO A 432 -16.27 -15.05 28.63
N THR A 433 -16.47 -15.86 27.59
CA THR A 433 -17.81 -16.19 27.09
C THR A 433 -18.48 -17.28 27.93
N GLU A 434 -17.72 -18.03 28.73
CA GLU A 434 -18.25 -19.04 29.63
C GLU A 434 -18.91 -18.43 30.89
N PRO A 435 -20.05 -18.97 31.35
CA PRO A 435 -20.75 -18.44 32.53
C PRO A 435 -19.86 -18.45 33.78
N GLY A 436 -19.70 -17.28 34.41
CA GLY A 436 -18.95 -17.12 35.65
C GLY A 436 -17.43 -16.91 35.46
N VAL A 437 -16.95 -16.84 34.22
CA VAL A 437 -15.55 -16.54 33.91
C VAL A 437 -15.38 -15.04 33.69
N GLU A 438 -14.57 -14.40 34.54
CA GLU A 438 -14.20 -13.00 34.35
C GLU A 438 -12.98 -12.88 33.42
N ALA A 439 -13.00 -11.90 32.51
CA ALA A 439 -11.88 -11.66 31.61
C ALA A 439 -10.59 -11.26 32.35
N GLY A 440 -10.74 -10.49 33.44
CA GLY A 440 -9.65 -10.05 34.29
C GLY A 440 -8.49 -9.35 33.55
N PRO A 441 -7.29 -9.35 34.13
CA PRO A 441 -6.09 -8.77 33.50
C PRO A 441 -5.69 -9.48 32.20
N GLY A 442 -5.97 -10.79 32.08
CA GLY A 442 -5.63 -11.60 30.91
C GLY A 442 -6.36 -11.15 29.65
N GLY A 443 -7.68 -10.88 29.76
CA GLY A 443 -8.49 -10.37 28.66
C GLY A 443 -8.12 -8.96 28.26
N THR A 444 -7.78 -8.11 29.24
CA THR A 444 -7.23 -6.77 28.98
C THR A 444 -5.94 -6.86 28.15
N ALA A 445 -5.02 -7.76 28.53
CA ALA A 445 -3.81 -8.01 27.78
C ALA A 445 -4.11 -8.60 26.38
N ALA A 446 -5.14 -9.44 26.21
CA ALA A 446 -5.54 -9.95 24.90
C ALA A 446 -6.05 -8.83 23.97
N ILE A 447 -6.81 -7.88 24.49
CA ILE A 447 -7.25 -6.67 23.78
C ILE A 447 -6.02 -5.82 23.38
N VAL A 448 -5.05 -5.64 24.27
CA VAL A 448 -3.80 -4.93 23.95
C VAL A 448 -3.01 -5.68 22.87
N MET A 449 -2.93 -7.01 22.93
CA MET A 449 -2.27 -7.83 21.89
C MET A 449 -2.98 -7.70 20.54
N MET A 450 -4.31 -7.56 20.51
CA MET A 450 -5.03 -7.26 19.27
C MET A 450 -4.62 -5.90 18.68
N TYR A 451 -4.44 -4.87 19.51
CA TYR A 451 -3.95 -3.57 19.04
C TYR A 451 -2.49 -3.62 18.57
N ILE A 452 -1.60 -4.32 19.30
CA ILE A 452 -0.20 -4.51 18.89
C ILE A 452 -0.12 -5.28 17.56
N TRP A 453 -0.93 -6.33 17.40
CA TRP A 453 -1.02 -7.10 16.16
C TRP A 453 -1.39 -6.21 14.98
N ILE A 454 -2.46 -5.42 15.08
CA ILE A 454 -2.88 -4.57 13.96
C ILE A 454 -1.86 -3.47 13.68
N SER A 455 -1.26 -2.87 14.71
CA SER A 455 -0.17 -1.91 14.51
C SER A 455 0.98 -2.53 13.74
N SER A 456 1.45 -3.71 14.16
CA SER A 456 2.52 -4.45 13.48
C SER A 456 2.14 -4.77 12.03
N PHE A 457 0.93 -5.28 11.80
CA PHE A 457 0.43 -5.64 10.47
C PHE A 457 0.38 -4.43 9.52
N ILE A 458 -0.11 -3.28 10.00
CA ILE A 458 -0.22 -2.06 9.21
C ILE A 458 1.16 -1.53 8.79
N LEU A 459 2.15 -1.59 9.69
CA LEU A 459 3.50 -1.07 9.45
C LEU A 459 4.33 -1.89 8.43
N ALA A 460 3.82 -3.03 7.96
CA ALA A 460 4.49 -3.82 6.92
C ALA A 460 3.52 -4.45 5.93
N TRP A 461 2.68 -5.40 6.39
CA TRP A 461 1.84 -6.22 5.52
C TRP A 461 0.68 -5.48 4.87
N SER A 462 0.18 -4.38 5.44
CA SER A 462 -0.94 -3.65 4.83
C SER A 462 -0.57 -2.98 3.50
N GLY A 463 0.49 -2.18 3.46
CA GLY A 463 0.93 -1.48 2.24
C GLY A 463 2.02 -2.21 1.44
N GLY A 464 2.83 -3.04 2.12
CA GLY A 464 4.03 -3.62 1.53
C GLY A 464 3.80 -4.46 0.27
N PRO A 465 2.80 -5.37 0.20
CA PRO A 465 2.54 -6.16 -1.01
C PRO A 465 2.21 -5.30 -2.23
N PHE A 466 1.45 -4.21 -2.04
CA PHE A 466 1.15 -3.25 -3.10
C PHE A 466 2.42 -2.50 -3.57
N VAL A 467 3.29 -2.11 -2.63
CA VAL A 467 4.57 -1.46 -2.93
C VAL A 467 5.45 -2.39 -3.77
N ILE A 468 5.70 -3.64 -3.31
CA ILE A 468 6.49 -4.61 -4.07
C ILE A 468 5.84 -4.89 -5.42
N GLY A 469 4.52 -5.09 -5.48
CA GLY A 469 3.80 -5.30 -6.73
C GLY A 469 3.98 -4.15 -7.73
N SER A 470 4.19 -2.92 -7.26
CA SER A 470 4.47 -1.78 -8.13
C SER A 470 5.94 -1.65 -8.56
N GLU A 471 6.87 -2.12 -7.71
CA GLU A 471 8.32 -2.01 -7.91
C GLU A 471 8.87 -3.10 -8.85
N VAL A 472 8.33 -4.33 -8.81
CA VAL A 472 8.95 -5.48 -9.50
C VAL A 472 8.60 -5.64 -10.98
N PHE A 473 7.60 -4.89 -11.48
CA PHE A 473 7.15 -4.97 -12.86
C PHE A 473 7.40 -3.68 -13.64
N ASP A 474 7.82 -3.85 -14.88
CA ASP A 474 7.93 -2.80 -15.88
C ASP A 474 6.56 -2.14 -16.13
N GLN A 475 6.57 -0.82 -16.38
CA GLN A 475 5.39 0.00 -16.64
C GLN A 475 4.52 -0.53 -17.80
N ASN A 476 5.12 -1.20 -18.79
CA ASN A 476 4.46 -1.65 -20.02
C ASN A 476 3.48 -2.82 -19.80
N ILE A 477 3.77 -3.68 -18.83
CA ILE A 477 2.89 -4.79 -18.42
C ILE A 477 2.16 -4.52 -17.11
N ARG A 478 2.54 -3.44 -16.40
CA ARG A 478 2.10 -3.14 -15.03
C ARG A 478 0.58 -3.16 -14.88
N SER A 479 -0.16 -2.54 -15.79
CA SER A 479 -1.63 -2.51 -15.72
C SER A 479 -2.26 -3.90 -15.78
N PHE A 480 -1.68 -4.81 -16.57
CA PHE A 480 -2.17 -6.18 -16.70
C PHE A 480 -1.84 -7.03 -15.46
N VAL A 481 -0.58 -7.04 -15.02
CA VAL A 481 -0.16 -7.81 -13.84
C VAL A 481 -0.79 -7.30 -12.55
N GLN A 482 -1.02 -5.98 -12.42
CA GLN A 482 -1.72 -5.42 -11.27
C GLN A 482 -3.20 -5.83 -11.25
N ALA A 483 -3.88 -5.91 -12.40
CA ALA A 483 -5.23 -6.44 -12.49
C ALA A 483 -5.32 -7.87 -11.92
N ILE A 484 -4.35 -8.72 -12.25
CA ILE A 484 -4.24 -10.08 -11.70
C ILE A 484 -3.96 -10.02 -10.19
N ASN A 485 -2.99 -9.23 -9.74
CA ASN A 485 -2.65 -9.11 -8.32
C ASN A 485 -3.85 -8.67 -7.47
N ALA A 486 -4.66 -7.71 -7.94
CA ALA A 486 -5.86 -7.31 -7.20
C ALA A 486 -6.96 -8.37 -7.25
N ALA A 487 -7.16 -9.04 -8.38
CA ALA A 487 -8.10 -10.16 -8.42
C ALA A 487 -7.67 -11.23 -7.38
N VAL A 488 -6.38 -11.59 -7.35
CA VAL A 488 -5.84 -12.53 -6.38
C VAL A 488 -5.91 -12.00 -4.95
N SER A 489 -5.85 -10.69 -4.71
CA SER A 489 -6.03 -10.14 -3.37
C SER A 489 -7.49 -10.21 -2.90
N TRP A 490 -8.48 -10.07 -3.80
CA TRP A 490 -9.90 -10.17 -3.45
C TRP A 490 -10.37 -11.59 -3.14
N VAL A 491 -9.73 -12.64 -3.68
CA VAL A 491 -10.06 -14.04 -3.38
C VAL A 491 -9.93 -14.40 -1.89
N PRO A 492 -8.77 -14.24 -1.23
CA PRO A 492 -8.64 -14.54 0.19
C PRO A 492 -9.48 -13.58 1.04
N ILE A 493 -9.75 -12.35 0.58
CA ILE A 493 -10.69 -11.45 1.26
C ILE A 493 -12.09 -12.05 1.28
N PHE A 494 -12.57 -12.51 0.12
CA PHE A 494 -13.85 -13.21 0.02
C PHE A 494 -13.90 -14.45 0.91
N ILE A 495 -12.87 -15.31 0.86
CA ILE A 495 -12.79 -16.55 1.65
C ILE A 495 -12.87 -16.21 3.14
N MET A 496 -12.00 -15.33 3.64
CA MET A 496 -11.98 -14.99 5.05
C MET A 496 -13.30 -14.34 5.48
N SER A 497 -13.82 -13.37 4.73
CA SER A 497 -15.10 -12.74 5.05
C SER A 497 -16.29 -13.71 4.99
N ARG A 498 -16.23 -14.78 4.18
CA ARG A 498 -17.32 -15.76 4.08
C ARG A 498 -17.29 -16.80 5.19
N PHE A 499 -16.11 -17.26 5.55
CA PHE A 499 -15.93 -18.41 6.43
C PHE A 499 -15.54 -18.04 7.87
N THR A 500 -15.25 -16.78 8.19
CA THR A 500 -14.82 -16.39 9.55
C THR A 500 -15.84 -16.78 10.62
N SER A 501 -17.15 -16.55 10.42
CA SER A 501 -18.16 -16.97 11.40
C SER A 501 -18.15 -18.48 11.65
N ASP A 502 -17.97 -19.27 10.58
CA ASP A 502 -17.88 -20.72 10.68
C ASP A 502 -16.58 -21.15 11.36
N MET A 503 -15.46 -20.46 11.11
CA MET A 503 -14.18 -20.68 11.79
C MET A 503 -14.27 -20.35 13.29
N ILE A 504 -14.88 -19.22 13.66
CA ILE A 504 -15.08 -18.84 15.07
C ILE A 504 -15.86 -19.93 15.81
N ARG A 505 -16.93 -20.45 15.20
CA ARG A 505 -17.81 -21.46 15.81
C ARG A 505 -17.24 -22.88 15.82
N SER A 506 -16.37 -23.23 14.88
CA SER A 506 -15.82 -24.59 14.75
C SER A 506 -14.44 -24.76 15.35
N MET A 507 -13.67 -23.68 15.46
CA MET A 507 -12.30 -23.71 15.96
C MET A 507 -12.18 -23.07 17.34
N ASP A 508 -13.17 -22.33 17.82
CA ASP A 508 -13.14 -21.54 19.05
C ASP A 508 -11.85 -20.70 19.14
N TYR A 509 -11.03 -20.87 20.17
CA TYR A 509 -9.72 -20.22 20.30
C TYR A 509 -8.70 -20.64 19.22
N GLY A 510 -8.91 -21.77 18.55
CA GLY A 510 -8.03 -22.34 17.53
C GLY A 510 -7.89 -21.46 16.27
N ILE A 511 -8.85 -20.55 16.02
CA ILE A 511 -8.76 -19.58 14.92
C ILE A 511 -7.50 -18.69 15.06
N TYR A 512 -7.12 -18.32 16.28
CA TYR A 512 -5.94 -17.50 16.53
C TYR A 512 -4.65 -18.30 16.29
N PHE A 513 -4.62 -19.58 16.68
CA PHE A 513 -3.47 -20.45 16.38
C PHE A 513 -3.32 -20.71 14.87
N PHE A 514 -4.43 -20.76 14.12
CA PHE A 514 -4.39 -20.80 12.66
C PHE A 514 -3.72 -19.56 12.08
N PHE A 515 -4.13 -18.35 12.49
CA PHE A 515 -3.48 -17.12 12.03
C PHE A 515 -2.02 -17.00 12.50
N ALA A 516 -1.71 -17.42 13.73
CA ALA A 516 -0.35 -17.45 14.25
C ALA A 516 0.55 -18.35 13.39
N SER A 517 0.07 -19.54 13.05
CA SER A 517 0.80 -20.51 12.21
C SER A 517 1.07 -19.94 10.82
N LEU A 518 0.10 -19.27 10.20
CA LEU A 518 0.28 -18.61 8.90
C LEU A 518 1.28 -17.45 8.98
N ALA A 519 1.28 -16.71 10.08
CA ALA A 519 2.28 -15.68 10.35
C ALA A 519 3.69 -16.28 10.45
N VAL A 520 3.86 -17.39 11.17
CA VAL A 520 5.14 -18.13 11.18
C VAL A 520 5.54 -18.57 9.78
N LEU A 521 4.63 -19.16 8.99
CA LEU A 521 4.92 -19.64 7.62
C LEU A 521 5.27 -18.53 6.64
N SER A 522 4.77 -17.32 6.85
CA SER A 522 5.12 -16.16 6.02
C SER A 522 6.60 -15.74 6.16
N VAL A 523 7.23 -16.00 7.31
CA VAL A 523 8.64 -15.64 7.58
C VAL A 523 9.61 -16.40 6.66
N PRO A 524 9.61 -17.75 6.59
CA PRO A 524 10.48 -18.48 5.67
C PRO A 524 10.14 -18.15 4.20
N PHE A 525 8.87 -17.94 3.86
CA PHE A 525 8.49 -17.49 2.51
C PHE A 525 9.19 -16.17 2.14
N VAL A 526 9.06 -15.13 2.99
CA VAL A 526 9.73 -13.84 2.77
C VAL A 526 11.25 -13.99 2.79
N TYR A 527 11.79 -14.82 3.68
CA TYR A 527 13.23 -15.02 3.80
C TYR A 527 13.82 -15.68 2.55
N PHE A 528 13.21 -16.72 2.00
CA PHE A 528 13.77 -17.48 0.88
C PHE A 528 13.36 -16.96 -0.49
N CYS A 529 12.15 -16.42 -0.64
CA CYS A 529 11.56 -16.14 -1.95
C CYS A 529 11.59 -14.66 -2.35
N ILE A 530 11.51 -13.74 -1.38
CA ILE A 530 11.34 -12.30 -1.67
C ILE A 530 12.70 -11.58 -1.61
N PRO A 531 13.19 -11.02 -2.73
CA PRO A 531 14.37 -10.17 -2.72
C PRO A 531 14.05 -8.80 -2.11
N GLU A 532 15.06 -8.13 -1.54
CA GLU A 532 14.92 -6.73 -1.12
C GLU A 532 14.97 -5.82 -2.36
N THR A 533 13.97 -4.96 -2.50
CA THR A 533 13.78 -4.06 -3.64
C THR A 533 14.22 -2.63 -3.35
N LYS A 534 14.42 -2.27 -2.06
CA LYS A 534 14.74 -0.90 -1.64
C LYS A 534 15.95 -0.34 -2.37
N GLY A 535 15.76 0.80 -3.05
CA GLY A 535 16.84 1.58 -3.66
C GLY A 535 17.46 0.94 -4.90
N ILE A 536 16.78 -0.03 -5.53
CA ILE A 536 17.15 -0.59 -6.83
C ILE A 536 16.33 0.15 -7.89
N ALA A 537 16.99 0.58 -8.98
CA ALA A 537 16.33 1.23 -10.10
C ALA A 537 15.42 0.23 -10.85
N LEU A 538 14.35 0.72 -11.49
CA LEU A 538 13.38 -0.15 -12.18
C LEU A 538 14.04 -0.97 -13.30
N GLU A 539 15.03 -0.39 -13.97
CA GLU A 539 15.83 -0.97 -15.04
C GLU A 539 16.68 -2.15 -14.55
N ASP A 540 17.09 -2.12 -13.28
CA ASP A 540 17.92 -3.16 -12.64
C ASP A 540 17.10 -4.21 -11.88
N MET A 541 15.77 -4.04 -11.76
CA MET A 541 14.89 -4.99 -11.06
C MET A 541 15.01 -6.41 -11.63
N ASP A 542 15.26 -6.52 -12.93
CA ASP A 542 15.44 -7.80 -13.60
C ASP A 542 16.59 -8.63 -13.04
N ARG A 543 17.63 -7.96 -12.53
CA ARG A 543 18.82 -8.60 -11.96
C ARG A 543 18.54 -9.22 -10.59
N LEU A 544 17.59 -8.68 -9.83
CA LEU A 544 17.19 -9.23 -8.53
C LEU A 544 16.57 -10.63 -8.63
N PHE A 545 15.96 -10.94 -9.77
CA PHE A 545 15.28 -12.21 -10.03
C PHE A 545 16.10 -13.14 -10.93
N ASN A 546 17.42 -12.95 -10.98
CA ASN A 546 18.32 -13.85 -11.68
C ASN A 546 18.36 -15.22 -10.97
N LYS A 547 18.18 -16.31 -11.73
CA LYS A 547 18.13 -17.68 -11.21
C LYS A 547 19.40 -18.10 -10.46
N ASN A 548 20.54 -17.50 -10.79
CA ASN A 548 21.83 -17.86 -10.20
C ASN A 548 22.10 -17.16 -8.86
N ILE A 549 21.22 -16.23 -8.44
CA ILE A 549 21.44 -15.43 -7.24
C ILE A 549 20.32 -15.73 -6.24
N PRO A 550 20.62 -16.16 -5.01
CA PRO A 550 19.58 -16.39 -4.02
C PRO A 550 18.93 -15.05 -3.61
N PRO A 551 17.59 -14.97 -3.45
CA PRO A 551 16.89 -13.72 -3.18
C PRO A 551 17.43 -12.94 -1.97
N ARG A 552 17.93 -13.66 -0.95
CA ARG A 552 18.53 -13.06 0.26
C ARG A 552 19.83 -12.27 0.02
N LEU A 553 20.58 -12.57 -1.04
CA LEU A 553 21.84 -11.89 -1.39
C LEU A 553 21.68 -10.94 -2.59
N ALA A 554 20.63 -11.13 -3.39
CA ALA A 554 20.38 -10.42 -4.64
C ALA A 554 20.55 -8.91 -4.52
N HIS A 555 19.92 -8.29 -3.53
CA HIS A 555 20.02 -6.85 -3.30
C HIS A 555 21.45 -6.35 -3.12
N SER A 556 22.23 -7.02 -2.27
CA SER A 556 23.60 -6.59 -1.96
C SER A 556 24.55 -6.72 -3.16
N ILE A 557 24.29 -7.69 -4.05
CA ILE A 557 25.08 -7.94 -5.25
C ILE A 557 24.72 -6.89 -6.31
N VAL A 558 23.43 -6.75 -6.62
CA VAL A 558 22.94 -5.82 -7.65
C VAL A 558 23.28 -4.37 -7.28
N LEU A 559 23.14 -3.98 -6.00
CA LEU A 559 23.50 -2.64 -5.57
C LEU A 559 25.01 -2.36 -5.68
N LYS A 560 25.86 -3.36 -5.42
CA LYS A 560 27.32 -3.22 -5.61
C LYS A 560 27.68 -3.09 -7.09
N GLU A 561 27.04 -3.87 -7.95
CA GLU A 561 27.24 -3.81 -9.40
C GLU A 561 26.78 -2.47 -9.97
N ALA A 562 25.59 -1.98 -9.57
CA ALA A 562 25.07 -0.68 -9.99
C ALA A 562 25.99 0.47 -9.57
N ARG A 563 26.50 0.46 -8.32
CA ARG A 563 27.47 1.46 -7.84
C ARG A 563 28.77 1.43 -8.64
N ARG A 564 29.31 0.23 -8.90
CA ARG A 564 30.52 0.08 -9.73
C ARG A 564 30.31 0.60 -11.15
N GLY A 565 29.15 0.34 -11.75
CA GLY A 565 28.78 0.85 -13.07
C GLY A 565 28.71 2.38 -13.09
N ALA A 566 28.08 2.98 -12.08
CA ALA A 566 28.02 4.43 -11.93
C ALA A 566 29.42 5.06 -11.74
N GLU A 567 30.27 4.46 -10.90
CA GLU A 567 31.65 4.90 -10.70
C GLU A 567 32.50 4.79 -11.99
N ALA A 568 32.30 3.73 -12.78
CA ALA A 568 32.97 3.56 -14.06
C ALA A 568 32.54 4.63 -15.08
N LEU A 569 31.23 4.87 -15.19
CA LEU A 569 30.69 5.93 -16.05
C LEU A 569 31.19 7.31 -15.64
N MET A 570 31.24 7.60 -14.33
CA MET A 570 31.79 8.86 -13.82
C MET A 570 33.27 9.02 -14.20
N LYS A 571 34.07 7.95 -14.10
CA LYS A 571 35.49 7.98 -14.51
C LYS A 571 35.67 8.15 -16.02
N GLU A 572 34.81 7.53 -16.82
CA GLU A 572 34.83 7.64 -18.29
C GLU A 572 34.43 9.05 -18.75
N HIS A 573 33.46 9.67 -18.07
CA HIS A 573 32.95 11.01 -18.39
C HIS A 573 33.74 12.16 -17.71
N GLN A 574 34.73 11.87 -16.86
CA GLN A 574 35.64 12.87 -16.29
C GLN A 574 36.43 13.67 -17.35
N GLY A 575 36.51 13.18 -18.59
CA GLY A 575 37.07 13.91 -19.74
C GLY A 575 36.10 14.83 -20.47
N LEU A 576 34.78 14.59 -20.39
CA LEU A 576 33.74 15.36 -21.11
C LEU A 576 33.29 16.61 -20.35
N PHE A 577 33.33 16.58 -19.00
CA PHE A 577 33.00 17.73 -18.16
C PHE A 577 34.20 18.67 -17.89
N LYS A 578 35.38 18.39 -18.46
CA LYS A 578 36.58 19.24 -18.31
C LYS A 578 36.81 20.21 -19.47
N THR A 579 36.01 20.17 -20.52
CA THR A 579 36.03 21.14 -21.62
C THR A 579 34.89 22.14 -21.48
N ASP A 580 35.04 23.07 -20.55
CA ASP A 580 34.72 24.53 -20.64
C ASP A 580 34.45 25.14 -19.26
N THR A 581 35.50 25.26 -18.44
CA THR A 581 35.48 26.17 -17.28
C THR A 581 36.66 27.14 -17.24
N ASN A 582 37.50 27.20 -18.29
CA ASN A 582 38.65 28.12 -18.35
C ASN A 582 38.57 29.10 -19.55
N LYS A 583 37.38 29.62 -19.85
CA LYS A 583 37.21 30.77 -20.75
C LYS A 583 36.38 31.89 -20.11
N PHE A 584 36.70 32.22 -18.86
CA PHE A 584 36.41 33.52 -18.27
C PHE A 584 37.45 33.76 -17.19
N ASP A 585 38.47 34.55 -17.53
CA ASP A 585 39.32 35.37 -16.66
C ASP A 585 40.75 35.40 -17.20
N GLU A 586 40.97 36.24 -18.21
CA GLU A 586 42.20 37.06 -18.30
C GLU A 586 41.99 38.17 -19.34
N HIS A 587 42.18 39.41 -18.89
CA HIS A 587 42.19 40.68 -19.62
C HIS A 587 40.86 41.42 -19.86
N LEU A 588 40.28 41.94 -18.77
CA LEU A 588 39.57 43.23 -18.77
C LEU A 588 39.86 43.98 -17.46
N HIS A 589 41.09 44.47 -17.34
CA HIS A 589 41.42 45.68 -16.58
C HIS A 589 42.72 46.24 -17.16
N ASP A 590 42.59 47.04 -18.21
CA ASP A 590 43.41 48.24 -18.31
C ASP A 590 42.69 49.30 -19.15
N GLU A 591 42.36 50.38 -18.46
CA GLU A 591 41.92 51.64 -19.02
C GLU A 591 43.04 52.19 -19.92
N ASN A 592 42.73 52.53 -21.18
CA ASN A 592 43.25 53.68 -21.94
C ASN A 592 43.04 53.48 -23.45
N PHE A 593 41.83 53.79 -23.92
CA PHE A 593 41.60 54.14 -25.32
C PHE A 593 41.52 55.66 -25.43
N MET A 594 42.66 56.31 -25.72
CA MET A 594 42.76 57.53 -26.54
C MET A 594 44.22 58.00 -26.61
N LYS A 595 44.87 57.80 -27.76
CA LYS A 595 45.67 58.81 -28.50
C LYS A 595 46.39 58.20 -29.71
N PHE A 596 45.96 58.68 -30.88
CA PHE A 596 46.75 59.26 -31.98
C PHE A 596 48.01 58.58 -32.57
N ASN A 597 48.07 58.74 -33.90
CA ASN A 597 49.20 58.70 -34.86
C ASN A 597 49.76 57.33 -35.23
N THR A 598 49.54 56.85 -36.46
CA THR A 598 50.20 57.24 -37.73
C THR A 598 51.72 57.10 -37.72
N ASP A 599 52.18 56.26 -38.64
CA ASP A 599 53.47 56.25 -39.35
C ASP A 599 54.40 55.07 -39.04
N LYS A 600 54.37 54.03 -39.90
CA LYS A 600 55.42 53.79 -40.91
C LYS A 600 55.31 52.41 -41.59
N VAL A 601 55.20 52.50 -42.92
CA VAL A 601 55.49 51.55 -44.02
C VAL A 601 54.49 50.41 -44.24
#